data_AF-A0A4T0BH51-F1
#
_entry.id   AF-A0A4T0BH51-F1
#
_cell.length_a   1.000
_cell.length_b   1.000
_cell.length_c   1.000
_cell.angle_alpha   90.00
_cell.angle_beta   90.00
_cell.angle_gamma   90.00
#
_symmetry.space_group_name_H-M   'P 1'
#
loop_
_entity.id
_entity.type
_entity.pdbx_description
1 polymer ?
#
loop_
_entity_poly.entity_id
_entity_poly.type
_entity_poly.pdbx_seq_one_letter_code
_entity_poly.pdbx_strand_id
1 'polypeptide(L)'
;MASTLQPPPASFSLNSEHIAKTHRTLGLRCRDRYFRDAMVCDETGTKLYAFTAKDLGSSWSLRRSLVDANSGAHLLDLRHTNWSVNKWIIENTAAKE
;
A
#
# COMPACT_ATOMS: atom_id res chain seq x y z
N MET A 1 10.85 25.10 -7.09
CA MET A 1 12.02 24.19 -7.17
C MET A 1 11.49 22.77 -7.05
N ALA A 2 11.77 21.89 -8.02
CA ALA A 2 11.30 20.51 -7.97
C ALA A 2 12.20 19.70 -7.02
N SER A 3 11.63 19.07 -6.01
CA SER A 3 12.37 18.19 -5.11
C SER A 3 12.88 16.97 -5.88
N THR A 4 14.20 16.76 -5.86
CA THR A 4 14.84 15.56 -6.42
C THR A 4 14.40 14.35 -5.61
N LEU A 5 13.57 13.50 -6.20
CA LEU A 5 13.14 12.25 -5.59
C LEU A 5 14.34 11.29 -5.56
N GLN A 6 14.84 10.96 -4.37
CA GLN A 6 15.83 9.89 -4.23
C GLN A 6 15.16 8.54 -4.48
N PRO A 7 15.76 7.66 -5.30
CA PRO A 7 15.26 6.31 -5.44
C PRO A 7 15.35 5.56 -4.10
N PRO A 8 14.40 4.68 -3.79
CA PRO A 8 14.42 3.90 -2.56
C PRO A 8 15.70 3.02 -2.52
N PRO A 9 16.28 2.80 -1.33
CA PRO A 9 17.54 2.07 -1.15
C PRO A 9 17.44 0.57 -1.51
N ALA A 10 16.23 0.05 -1.71
CA ALA A 10 15.98 -1.29 -2.20
C ALA A 10 14.97 -1.21 -3.35
N SER A 11 15.26 -1.90 -4.46
CA SER A 11 14.29 -2.12 -5.53
C SER A 11 13.18 -3.03 -5.02
N PHE A 12 11.94 -2.56 -5.11
CA PHE A 12 10.77 -3.38 -4.81
C PHE A 12 10.23 -3.93 -6.12
N SER A 13 10.32 -5.25 -6.31
CA SER A 13 9.77 -5.92 -7.49
C SER A 13 8.24 -5.94 -7.40
N LEU A 14 7.58 -4.98 -8.02
CA LEU A 14 6.16 -5.06 -8.38
C LEU A 14 6.02 -5.77 -9.72
N ASN A 15 4.98 -6.61 -9.86
CA ASN A 15 4.62 -7.17 -11.16
C ASN A 15 4.43 -6.02 -12.17
N SER A 16 4.98 -6.19 -13.38
CA SER A 16 4.90 -5.20 -14.46
C SER A 16 3.45 -4.86 -14.84
N GLU A 17 2.50 -5.73 -14.50
CA GLU A 17 1.05 -5.51 -14.62
C GLU A 17 0.55 -4.26 -13.89
N HIS A 18 1.21 -3.81 -12.82
CA HIS A 18 0.81 -2.61 -12.06
C HIS A 18 1.52 -1.33 -12.52
N ILE A 19 2.30 -1.38 -13.61
CA ILE A 19 2.98 -0.22 -14.19
C ILE A 19 2.08 0.40 -15.25
N ALA A 20 1.64 1.64 -15.02
CA ALA A 20 0.88 2.38 -16.01
C ALA A 20 1.76 2.73 -17.23
N LYS A 21 1.27 2.43 -18.43
CA LYS A 21 1.94 2.76 -19.71
C LYS A 21 1.89 4.25 -20.05
N THR A 22 0.94 4.96 -19.45
CA THR A 22 0.70 6.39 -19.64
C THR A 22 0.64 7.09 -18.30
N HIS A 23 0.84 8.41 -18.28
CA HIS A 23 0.66 9.21 -17.08
C HIS A 23 -0.74 8.97 -16.49
N ARG A 24 -0.79 8.65 -15.20
CA ARG A 24 -2.02 8.36 -14.47
C ARG A 24 -2.00 9.09 -13.13
N THR A 25 -3.13 9.67 -12.76
CA THR A 25 -3.29 10.32 -11.45
C THR A 25 -3.94 9.34 -10.50
N LEU A 26 -3.29 9.11 -9.36
CA LEU A 26 -3.83 8.27 -8.29
C LEU A 26 -4.27 9.15 -7.13
N GLY A 27 -5.51 8.96 -6.69
CA GLY A 27 -6.06 9.58 -5.49
C GLY A 27 -5.99 8.64 -4.31
N LEU A 28 -5.40 9.08 -3.20
CA LEU A 28 -5.46 8.35 -1.93
C LEU A 28 -6.61 8.89 -1.08
N ARG A 29 -7.61 8.07 -0.82
CA ARG A 29 -8.67 8.37 0.15
C ARG A 29 -8.38 7.61 1.43
N CYS A 30 -8.17 8.35 2.52
CA CYS A 30 -7.82 7.77 3.82
C CYS A 30 -8.74 8.35 4.90
N ARG A 31 -9.53 7.50 5.58
CA ARG A 31 -10.42 7.95 6.65
C ARG A 31 -9.77 7.95 8.03
N ASP A 32 -8.66 7.23 8.19
CA ASP A 32 -7.96 7.11 9.47
C ASP A 32 -6.43 7.14 9.29
N ARG A 33 -5.72 7.64 10.30
CA ARG A 33 -4.25 7.77 10.28
C ARG A 33 -3.48 6.45 10.22
N TYR A 34 -4.17 5.32 10.34
CA TYR A 34 -3.58 3.99 10.37
C TYR A 34 -3.92 3.17 9.13
N PHE A 35 -4.50 3.78 8.09
CA PHE A 35 -4.87 3.13 6.84
C PHE A 35 -5.75 1.89 7.03
N ARG A 36 -6.64 1.87 8.03
CA ARG A 36 -7.61 0.75 8.22
C ARG A 36 -8.72 0.80 7.17
N ASP A 37 -9.17 2.00 6.85
CA ASP A 37 -10.15 2.29 5.82
C ASP A 37 -9.54 3.33 4.86
N ALA A 38 -8.62 2.82 4.05
CA ALA A 38 -7.96 3.58 2.99
C ALA A 38 -8.15 2.88 1.64
N MET A 39 -8.22 3.65 0.58
CA MET A 39 -8.33 3.15 -0.79
C MET A 39 -7.58 4.07 -1.75
N VAL A 40 -7.13 3.49 -2.85
CA VAL A 40 -6.53 4.20 -3.96
C VAL A 40 -7.54 4.20 -5.10
N CYS A 41 -7.84 5.39 -5.61
CA CYS A 41 -8.73 5.61 -6.72
C CYS A 41 -7.96 6.13 -7.93
N ASP A 42 -8.52 5.92 -9.11
CA ASP A 42 -8.07 6.59 -10.33
C ASP A 42 -8.65 8.01 -10.46
N GLU A 43 -8.32 8.67 -11.56
CA GLU A 43 -8.78 10.00 -11.94
C GLU A 43 -10.31 10.15 -12.00
N THR A 44 -11.06 9.06 -12.20
CA THR A 44 -12.53 9.07 -12.23
C THR A 44 -13.15 8.83 -10.85
N GLY A 45 -12.32 8.57 -9.83
CA GLY A 45 -12.77 8.13 -8.51
C GLY A 45 -13.04 6.63 -8.42
N THR A 46 -12.79 5.87 -9.47
CA THR A 46 -12.96 4.41 -9.48
C THR A 46 -11.90 3.79 -8.58
N LYS A 47 -12.32 2.88 -7.70
CA LYS A 47 -11.43 2.21 -6.75
C LYS A 47 -10.54 1.22 -7.50
N LEU A 48 -9.23 1.39 -7.39
CA LEU A 48 -8.22 0.46 -7.95
C LEU A 48 -7.70 -0.49 -6.90
N TYR A 49 -7.39 0.05 -5.71
CA TYR A 49 -6.81 -0.73 -4.62
C TYR A 49 -7.48 -0.39 -3.31
N ALA A 50 -7.54 -1.36 -2.40
CA ALA A 50 -8.08 -1.18 -1.06
C ALA A 50 -7.07 -1.64 -0.01
N PHE A 51 -7.03 -0.93 1.12
CA PHE A 51 -6.35 -1.42 2.30
C PHE A 51 -7.34 -2.23 3.13
N THR A 52 -6.90 -3.41 3.55
CA THR A 52 -7.61 -4.23 4.53
C THR A 52 -6.77 -4.31 5.81
N ALA A 53 -7.44 -4.34 6.95
CA ALA A 53 -6.80 -4.42 8.25
C ALA A 53 -7.40 -5.57 9.04
N LYS A 54 -6.56 -6.26 9.82
CA LYS A 54 -7.06 -7.19 10.84
C LYS A 54 -7.75 -6.43 11.99
N ASP A 55 -8.63 -7.13 12.68
CA ASP A 55 -9.32 -6.59 13.86
C ASP A 55 -8.33 -6.16 14.95
N LEU A 56 -8.67 -5.09 15.64
CA LEU A 56 -7.89 -4.60 16.78
C LEU A 56 -7.80 -5.71 17.85
N GLY A 57 -6.59 -5.97 18.36
CA GLY A 57 -6.35 -7.00 19.38
C GLY A 57 -5.97 -8.38 18.83
N SER A 58 -6.08 -8.61 17.52
CA SER A 58 -5.71 -9.90 16.89
C SER A 58 -4.21 -10.05 16.60
N SER A 59 -3.42 -8.97 16.75
CA SER A 59 -1.99 -8.98 16.44
C SER A 59 -1.22 -7.95 17.26
N TRP A 60 0.03 -8.30 17.58
CA TRP A 60 1.01 -7.42 18.24
C TRP A 60 1.62 -6.39 17.29
N SER A 61 1.33 -6.44 15.98
CA SER A 61 1.78 -5.45 15.01
C SER A 61 0.59 -4.89 14.21
N LEU A 62 0.65 -3.60 13.84
CA LEU A 62 -0.34 -3.02 12.93
C LEU A 62 0.05 -3.37 11.49
N ARG A 63 -0.66 -4.32 10.88
CA ARG A 63 -0.48 -4.72 9.48
C ARG A 63 -1.67 -4.29 8.62
N ARG A 64 -1.41 -3.79 7.41
CA ARG A 64 -2.40 -3.42 6.40
C ARG A 64 -2.07 -4.11 5.10
N SER A 65 -3.03 -4.83 4.53
CA SER A 65 -2.84 -5.50 3.26
C SER A 65 -3.41 -4.64 2.16
N LEU A 66 -2.59 -4.29 1.18
CA LEU A 66 -3.05 -3.67 -0.05
C LEU A 66 -3.53 -4.78 -0.99
N VAL A 67 -4.78 -4.68 -1.42
CA VAL A 67 -5.40 -5.64 -2.32
C VAL A 67 -5.90 -4.93 -3.57
N ASP A 68 -5.87 -5.66 -4.69
CA ASP A 68 -6.55 -5.26 -5.91
C ASP A 68 -8.07 -5.24 -5.69
N ALA A 69 -8.72 -4.13 -6.04
CA ALA A 69 -10.13 -3.94 -5.73
C ALA A 69 -11.07 -4.82 -6.58
N ASN A 70 -10.63 -5.25 -7.76
CA ASN A 70 -11.44 -6.02 -8.69
C ASN A 70 -11.33 -7.52 -8.44
N SER A 71 -10.10 -8.01 -8.25
CA SER A 71 -9.79 -9.42 -8.05
C SER A 71 -9.71 -9.84 -6.58
N GLY A 72 -9.54 -8.88 -5.66
CA GLY A 72 -9.23 -9.16 -4.26
C GLY A 72 -7.82 -9.72 -4.05
N ALA A 73 -6.98 -9.76 -5.09
CA ALA A 73 -5.64 -10.31 -5.02
C ALA A 73 -4.77 -9.46 -4.07
N HIS A 74 -4.04 -10.14 -3.20
CA HIS A 74 -3.08 -9.50 -2.30
C HIS A 74 -1.87 -9.02 -3.08
N LEU A 75 -1.47 -7.76 -2.87
CA LEU A 75 -0.34 -7.14 -3.55
C LEU A 75 0.86 -6.97 -2.62
N LEU A 76 0.64 -6.40 -1.44
CA LEU A 76 1.68 -6.16 -0.44
C LEU A 76 1.07 -5.93 0.93
N ASP A 77 1.92 -5.97 1.95
CA ASP A 77 1.57 -5.55 3.29
C ASP A 77 2.36 -4.31 3.72
N LEU A 78 1.69 -3.36 4.33
CA LEU A 78 2.31 -2.32 5.15
C LEU A 78 2.32 -2.81 6.60
N ARG A 79 3.50 -2.94 7.17
CA ARG A 79 3.67 -3.27 8.58
C ARG A 79 4.23 -2.10 9.34
N HIS A 80 3.57 -1.78 10.43
CA HIS A 80 4.07 -0.87 11.44
C HIS A 80 4.98 -1.63 12.42
N THR A 81 6.13 -1.05 12.76
CA THR A 81 7.03 -1.60 13.78
C THR A 81 6.78 -0.90 15.11
N ASN A 82 6.64 -1.69 16.18
CA ASN A 82 6.28 -1.23 17.53
C ASN A 82 7.25 -0.22 18.17
N TRP A 83 8.32 0.16 17.48
CA TRP A 83 9.36 1.07 17.98
C TRP A 83 9.29 2.49 17.42
N SER A 84 8.49 2.77 16.39
CA SER A 84 8.27 4.15 15.95
C SER A 84 6.92 4.32 15.24
N VAL A 85 6.05 5.17 15.78
CA VAL A 85 4.72 5.47 15.22
C VAL A 85 4.74 6.03 13.79
N ASN A 86 5.88 6.52 13.31
CA ASN A 86 6.01 7.20 12.02
C ASN A 86 6.68 6.35 10.92
N LYS A 87 6.96 5.06 11.15
CA LYS A 87 7.60 4.21 10.14
C LYS A 87 6.71 3.04 9.76
N TRP A 88 6.50 2.90 8.46
CA TRP A 88 5.89 1.73 7.85
C TRP A 88 6.95 1.02 7.03
N ILE A 89 6.94 -0.31 7.09
CA ILE A 89 7.76 -1.18 6.26
C ILE A 89 6.83 -1.82 5.24
N ILE A 90 7.26 -1.86 3.98
CA ILE A 90 6.57 -2.59 2.93
C ILE A 90 7.10 -4.03 2.96
N GLU A 91 6.21 -4.99 3.16
CA GLU A 91 6.48 -6.42 3.08
C GLU A 91 5.84 -6.97 1.80
N ASN A 92 6.64 -7.62 0.95
CA ASN A 92 6.13 -8.37 -0.19
C ASN A 92 5.93 -9.84 0.22
N THR A 93 4.72 -10.36 0.05
CA THR A 93 4.39 -11.77 0.24
C THR A 93 4.82 -12.65 -0.93
N ALA A 94 5.27 -12.07 -2.05
CA ALA A 94 5.90 -12.81 -3.15
C ALA A 94 7.23 -13.49 -2.75
N ALA A 95 7.76 -13.20 -1.56
CA ALA A 95 8.93 -13.88 -0.99
C ALA A 95 8.53 -14.92 0.06
N LYS A 96 7.56 -15.77 -0.25
CA LYS A 96 7.46 -17.11 0.33
C LYS A 96 7.91 -18.13 -0.72
N GLU A 97 9.20 -18.20 -0.95
CA GLU A 97 9.88 -19.42 -1.37
C GLU A 97 10.86 -19.82 -0.26
#